data_AF-A0A0U2YWF7-F1
#
_entry.id   AF-A0A0U2YWF7-F1
#
_cell.length_a   1.000
_cell.length_b   1.000
_cell.length_c   1.000
_cell.angle_alpha   90.00
_cell.angle_beta   90.00
_cell.angle_gamma   90.00
#
_symmetry.space_group_name_H-M   'P 1'
#
loop_
_entity.id
_entity.type
_entity.pdbx_description
1 polymer ?
#
loop_
_entity_poly.entity_id
_entity_poly.type
_entity_poly.pdbx_seq_one_letter_code
_entity_poly.pdbx_strand_id
1 'polypeptide(L)'
;MLKVSSQTTGILILIFLWFPDVFGQPVLPSDLKKPKKYENKLLGAEKSAEKKFKGPRKFIQNTVTHYNWYFNANNKLNEIVERAKLAHKDDFSQLLPFYNYSLEGTAGDRNELDSVIYKSNTGILTHDLRNSWIDNLYMLMGKAYYFRNDLDS
;
A
#
# COMPACT_ATOMS: atom_id res chain seq x y z
N MET A 1 -51.48 4.30 25.46
CA MET A 1 -50.24 4.76 24.77
C MET A 1 -48.95 4.07 25.25
N LEU A 2 -48.83 3.62 26.50
CA LEU A 2 -47.58 3.03 27.03
C LEU A 2 -47.15 1.69 26.39
N LYS A 3 -48.08 0.88 25.85
CA LYS A 3 -47.78 -0.48 25.33
C LYS A 3 -47.11 -0.50 23.95
N VAL A 4 -47.30 0.54 23.13
CA VAL A 4 -46.68 0.67 21.80
C VAL A 4 -45.22 1.13 21.94
N SER A 5 -44.94 2.00 22.92
CA SER A 5 -43.58 2.48 23.21
C SER A 5 -42.65 1.38 23.75
N SER A 6 -43.16 0.38 24.47
CA SER A 6 -42.35 -0.76 24.94
C SER A 6 -42.03 -1.76 23.83
N GLN A 7 -42.90 -1.87 22.82
CA GLN A 7 -42.66 -2.74 21.66
C GLN A 7 -41.66 -2.11 20.68
N THR A 8 -41.74 -0.79 20.46
CA THR A 8 -40.78 -0.09 19.59
C THR A 8 -39.37 -0.02 20.21
N THR A 9 -39.26 0.12 21.54
CA THR A 9 -37.97 0.02 22.25
C THR A 9 -37.38 -1.39 22.21
N GLY A 10 -38.20 -2.44 22.33
CA GLY A 10 -37.76 -3.83 22.17
C GLY A 10 -37.23 -4.15 20.76
N ILE A 11 -37.85 -3.59 19.73
CA ILE A 11 -37.41 -3.75 18.33
C ILE A 11 -36.09 -3.02 18.07
N LEU A 12 -35.90 -1.83 18.62
CA LEU A 12 -34.64 -1.08 18.52
C LEU A 12 -33.46 -1.82 19.21
N ILE A 13 -33.72 -2.51 20.33
CA ILE A 13 -32.71 -3.34 21.01
C ILE A 13 -32.36 -4.59 20.19
N LEU A 14 -33.34 -5.21 19.53
CA LEU A 14 -33.11 -6.35 18.63
C LEU A 14 -32.31 -5.98 17.37
N ILE A 15 -32.46 -4.76 16.85
CA ILE A 15 -31.67 -4.25 15.72
C ILE A 15 -30.23 -3.97 16.13
N PHE A 16 -29.99 -3.50 17.37
CA PHE A 16 -28.64 -3.29 17.90
C PHE A 16 -27.88 -4.60 18.19
N LEU A 17 -28.58 -5.73 18.38
CA LEU A 17 -27.96 -7.05 18.53
C LEU A 17 -27.60 -7.72 17.19
N TRP A 18 -27.91 -7.07 16.07
CA TRP A 18 -27.63 -7.55 14.71
C TRP A 18 -26.59 -6.68 13.99
N PHE A 19 -25.74 -5.97 14.74
CA PHE A 19 -24.51 -5.43 14.17
C PHE A 19 -23.52 -6.60 13.99
N PRO A 20 -23.18 -6.99 12.74
CA PRO A 20 -22.07 -7.91 12.54
C PRO A 20 -20.80 -7.25 13.10
N ASP A 21 -19.94 -8.06 13.71
CA ASP A 21 -18.63 -7.62 14.17
C ASP A 21 -17.98 -6.74 13.11
N VAL A 22 -17.56 -5.54 13.51
CA VAL A 22 -16.79 -4.62 12.67
C VAL A 22 -15.52 -5.37 12.27
N PHE A 23 -15.53 -5.97 11.08
CA PHE A 23 -14.37 -6.64 10.52
C PHE A 23 -13.31 -5.58 10.22
N GLY A 24 -12.36 -5.41 11.14
CA GLY A 24 -11.09 -4.77 10.82
C GLY A 24 -10.38 -5.54 9.70
N GLN A 25 -9.39 -4.91 9.07
CA GLN A 25 -8.53 -5.61 8.10
C GLN A 25 -8.06 -6.93 8.72
N PRO A 26 -8.16 -8.07 7.99
CA PRO A 26 -7.70 -9.35 8.50
C PRO A 26 -6.23 -9.21 8.88
N VAL A 27 -5.96 -9.16 10.19
CA VAL A 27 -4.60 -9.05 10.70
C VAL A 27 -3.87 -10.29 10.20
N LEU A 28 -2.75 -10.09 9.51
CA LEU A 28 -1.90 -11.18 9.06
C LEU A 28 -1.66 -12.11 10.25
N PRO A 29 -1.94 -13.42 10.15
CA PRO A 29 -1.77 -14.33 11.26
C PRO A 29 -0.31 -14.26 11.72
N SER A 30 -0.11 -14.06 13.03
CA SER A 30 1.23 -13.93 13.63
C SER A 30 2.14 -15.11 13.31
N ASP A 31 1.54 -16.28 13.07
CA ASP A 31 2.21 -17.54 12.78
C ASP A 31 2.15 -17.94 11.29
N LEU A 32 2.60 -17.03 10.41
CA LEU A 32 2.89 -17.38 9.01
C LEU A 32 4.07 -18.37 8.96
N LYS A 33 3.76 -19.68 8.95
CA LYS A 33 4.76 -20.75 8.86
C LYS A 33 5.50 -20.66 7.52
N LYS A 34 6.77 -20.25 7.56
CA LYS A 34 7.65 -20.27 6.39
C LYS A 34 7.72 -21.69 5.83
N PRO A 35 7.78 -21.89 4.50
CA PRO A 35 7.98 -23.21 3.93
C PRO A 35 9.29 -23.80 4.44
N LYS A 36 9.34 -25.11 4.71
CA LYS A 36 10.53 -25.81 5.26
C LYS A 36 11.85 -25.45 4.54
N LYS A 37 11.79 -25.21 3.22
CA LYS A 37 12.95 -24.84 2.39
C LYS A 37 13.55 -23.47 2.71
N TYR A 38 12.78 -22.55 3.29
CA TYR A 38 13.17 -21.15 3.53
C TYR A 38 13.18 -20.78 5.01
N GLU A 39 12.96 -21.74 5.90
CA GLU A 39 12.87 -21.54 7.35
C GLU A 39 14.10 -20.81 7.91
N ASN A 40 15.31 -21.24 7.50
CA ASN A 40 16.57 -20.66 7.94
C ASN A 40 17.11 -19.54 7.03
N LYS A 41 16.38 -19.15 5.98
CA LYS A 41 16.85 -18.15 5.02
C LYS A 41 16.50 -16.74 5.52
N LEU A 42 17.51 -16.05 6.03
CA LEU A 42 17.40 -14.63 6.38
C LEU A 42 17.36 -13.74 5.12
N LEU A 43 16.51 -12.71 5.17
CA LEU A 43 16.36 -11.69 4.13
C LEU A 43 17.57 -10.75 4.09
N GLY A 44 17.69 -9.96 3.01
CA GLY A 44 18.77 -8.97 2.89
C GLY A 44 18.67 -7.88 3.96
N ALA A 45 17.44 -7.42 4.21
CA ALA A 45 17.12 -6.44 5.25
C ALA A 45 17.47 -6.93 6.66
N GLU A 46 17.13 -8.18 6.99
CA GLU A 46 17.40 -8.77 8.32
C GLU A 46 18.91 -8.86 8.62
N LYS A 47 19.72 -9.12 7.59
CA LYS A 47 21.19 -9.19 7.70
C LYS A 47 21.87 -7.82 7.86
N SER A 48 21.12 -6.72 7.88
CA SER A 48 21.68 -5.37 7.99
C SER A 48 22.44 -5.17 9.31
N ALA A 49 21.97 -5.79 10.41
CA ALA A 49 22.63 -5.72 11.71
C ALA A 49 23.96 -6.49 11.74
N GLU A 50 24.03 -7.64 11.07
CA GLU A 50 25.15 -8.57 11.15
C GLU A 50 26.36 -8.13 10.29
N LYS A 51 26.09 -7.54 9.12
CA LYS A 51 27.13 -7.29 8.11
C LYS A 51 27.54 -5.82 8.04
N LYS A 52 28.84 -5.55 7.99
CA LYS A 52 29.40 -4.21 7.82
C LYS A 52 28.97 -3.57 6.48
N PHE A 53 28.59 -2.29 6.51
CA PHE A 53 28.22 -1.50 5.34
C PHE A 53 29.37 -0.60 4.89
N LYS A 54 30.38 -1.22 4.26
CA LYS A 54 31.57 -0.52 3.76
C LYS A 54 31.30 0.18 2.42
N GLY A 55 32.16 1.14 2.06
CA GLY A 55 32.04 1.98 0.86
C GLY A 55 31.67 1.24 -0.44
N PRO A 56 32.38 0.18 -0.86
CA PRO A 56 32.05 -0.52 -2.11
C PRO A 56 30.67 -1.16 -2.11
N ARG A 57 30.28 -1.77 -0.97
CA ARG A 57 28.95 -2.36 -0.82
C ARG A 57 27.86 -1.29 -0.84
N LYS A 58 28.10 -0.17 -0.15
CA LYS A 58 27.18 0.99 -0.16
C LYS A 58 26.96 1.51 -1.58
N PHE A 59 28.03 1.70 -2.35
CA PHE A 59 27.93 2.15 -3.74
C PHE A 59 27.12 1.19 -4.60
N ILE A 60 27.46 -0.10 -4.61
CA ILE A 60 26.76 -1.10 -5.43
C ILE A 60 25.29 -1.20 -5.04
N GLN A 61 24.99 -1.31 -3.74
CA GLN A 61 23.62 -1.44 -3.30
C GLN A 61 22.81 -0.17 -3.57
N ASN A 62 23.37 1.03 -3.39
CA ASN A 62 22.69 2.28 -3.71
C ASN A 62 22.35 2.34 -5.21
N THR A 63 23.32 2.04 -6.09
CA THR A 63 23.10 2.04 -7.54
C THR A 63 22.05 1.02 -7.97
N VAL A 64 22.14 -0.22 -7.48
CA VAL A 64 21.17 -1.27 -7.81
C VAL A 64 19.78 -0.91 -7.27
N THR A 65 19.70 -0.35 -6.07
CA THR A 65 18.40 0.02 -5.47
C THR A 65 17.73 1.16 -6.24
N HIS A 66 18.51 2.17 -6.61
CA HIS A 66 18.02 3.29 -7.39
C HIS A 66 17.48 2.84 -8.74
N TYR A 67 18.31 2.22 -9.57
CA TYR A 67 17.96 2.00 -10.97
C TYR A 67 17.05 0.80 -11.18
N ASN A 68 17.19 -0.26 -10.37
CA ASN A 68 16.39 -1.47 -10.57
C ASN A 68 15.03 -1.39 -9.86
N TRP A 69 14.98 -0.81 -8.66
CA TRP A 69 13.76 -0.79 -7.86
C TRP A 69 13.07 0.57 -7.92
N TYR A 70 13.72 1.63 -7.43
CA TYR A 70 13.09 2.94 -7.29
C TYR A 70 12.70 3.55 -8.63
N PHE A 71 13.62 3.68 -9.57
CA PHE A 71 13.38 4.30 -10.88
C PHE A 71 12.26 3.60 -11.64
N ASN A 72 12.30 2.27 -11.72
CA ASN A 72 11.29 1.48 -12.41
C ASN A 72 9.91 1.59 -11.76
N ALA A 73 9.84 1.54 -10.43
CA ALA A 73 8.59 1.66 -9.71
C ALA A 73 8.02 3.09 -9.80
N ASN A 74 8.88 4.11 -9.75
CA ASN A 74 8.48 5.52 -9.89
C ASN A 74 7.95 5.84 -11.29
N ASN A 75 8.60 5.31 -12.34
CA ASN A 75 8.12 5.50 -13.71
C ASN A 75 6.75 4.84 -13.91
N LYS A 76 6.57 3.61 -13.42
CA LYS A 76 5.27 2.94 -13.48
C LYS A 76 4.19 3.73 -12.72
N LEU A 77 4.52 4.30 -11.56
CA LEU A 77 3.57 5.17 -10.84
C LEU A 77 3.19 6.42 -11.65
N ASN A 78 4.17 7.08 -12.27
CA ASN A 78 3.93 8.23 -13.12
C ASN A 78 3.06 7.87 -14.33
N GLU A 79 3.31 6.73 -14.97
CA GLU A 79 2.49 6.23 -16.08
C GLU A 79 1.03 6.02 -15.67
N ILE A 80 0.77 5.49 -14.48
CA ILE A 80 -0.60 5.32 -13.94
C ILE A 80 -1.28 6.68 -13.78
N VAL A 81 -0.59 7.66 -13.19
CA VAL A 81 -1.12 9.01 -13.00
C VAL A 81 -1.38 9.68 -14.35
N GLU A 82 -0.47 9.56 -15.32
CA GLU A 82 -0.66 10.11 -16.66
C GLU A 82 -1.82 9.44 -17.41
N ARG A 83 -2.00 8.12 -17.28
CA ARG A 83 -3.18 7.44 -17.83
C ARG A 83 -4.47 7.94 -17.21
N ALA A 84 -4.50 8.09 -15.88
CA ALA A 84 -5.67 8.61 -15.19
C ALA A 84 -6.01 10.04 -15.63
N LYS A 85 -4.99 10.88 -15.86
CA LYS A 85 -5.17 12.22 -16.42
C LYS A 85 -5.75 12.22 -17.82
N LEU A 86 -5.24 11.35 -18.70
CA LEU A 86 -5.73 11.22 -20.08
C LEU A 86 -7.16 10.67 -20.13
N ALA A 87 -7.54 9.82 -19.17
CA ALA A 87 -8.88 9.26 -19.06
C ALA A 87 -9.88 10.23 -18.41
N HIS A 88 -9.41 11.28 -17.74
CA HIS A 88 -10.26 12.23 -17.03
C HIS A 88 -11.07 13.08 -18.02
N LYS A 89 -12.38 13.19 -17.77
CA LYS A 89 -13.29 14.06 -18.52
C LYS A 89 -13.89 15.08 -17.57
N ASP A 90 -13.65 16.35 -17.85
CA ASP A 90 -14.15 17.45 -17.04
C ASP A 90 -15.65 17.67 -17.28
N ASP A 91 -16.38 17.88 -16.18
CA ASP A 91 -17.74 18.39 -16.22
C ASP A 91 -17.72 19.88 -15.85
N PHE A 92 -18.02 20.73 -16.83
CA PHE A 92 -18.01 22.18 -16.68
C PHE A 92 -19.26 22.74 -15.98
N SER A 93 -20.22 21.90 -15.60
CA SER A 93 -21.36 22.32 -14.78
C SER A 93 -21.01 22.47 -13.29
N GLN A 94 -19.87 21.88 -12.87
CA GLN A 94 -19.34 21.95 -11.51
C GLN A 94 -18.00 22.67 -11.45
N LEU A 95 -17.58 23.04 -10.24
CA LEU A 95 -16.25 23.60 -10.02
C LEU A 95 -15.19 22.57 -10.37
N LEU A 96 -14.27 22.93 -11.26
CA LEU A 96 -13.20 22.04 -11.71
C LEU A 96 -12.24 21.70 -10.56
N PRO A 97 -11.89 20.42 -10.37
CA PRO A 97 -10.91 20.01 -9.38
C PRO A 97 -9.52 20.52 -9.76
N PHE A 98 -8.66 20.75 -8.75
CA PHE A 98 -7.28 21.19 -9.00
C PHE A 98 -6.47 20.13 -9.76
N TYR A 99 -6.70 18.84 -9.48
CA TYR A 99 -6.08 17.73 -10.19
C TYR A 99 -7.02 17.21 -11.26
N ASN A 100 -6.50 17.06 -12.47
CA ASN A 100 -7.19 16.52 -13.63
C ASN A 100 -7.24 14.98 -13.62
N TYR A 101 -7.48 14.37 -12.47
CA TYR A 101 -7.70 12.93 -12.29
C TYR A 101 -8.44 12.69 -10.97
N SER A 102 -9.13 11.56 -10.85
CA SER A 102 -9.77 11.12 -9.61
C SER A 102 -9.08 9.87 -9.03
N LEU A 103 -9.24 9.65 -7.72
CA LEU A 103 -8.69 8.46 -7.06
C LEU A 103 -9.40 7.18 -7.52
N GLU A 104 -10.68 7.26 -7.86
CA GLU A 104 -11.43 6.17 -8.47
C GLU A 104 -10.87 5.81 -9.84
N GLY A 105 -10.47 6.83 -10.63
CA GLY A 105 -9.82 6.64 -11.92
C GLY A 105 -8.47 5.93 -11.80
N THR A 106 -7.64 6.34 -10.84
CA THR A 106 -6.34 5.66 -10.59
C THR A 106 -6.51 4.27 -9.99
N ALA A 107 -7.51 4.06 -9.14
CA ALA A 107 -7.79 2.75 -8.53
C ALA A 107 -8.18 1.68 -9.57
N GLY A 108 -8.66 2.08 -10.75
CA GLY A 108 -8.89 1.19 -11.89
C GLY A 108 -7.64 0.44 -12.35
N ASP A 109 -6.45 1.03 -12.19
CA ASP A 109 -5.15 0.46 -12.57
C ASP A 109 -4.51 -0.38 -11.44
N ARG A 110 -5.33 -1.06 -10.64
CA ARG A 110 -4.89 -1.78 -9.43
C ARG A 110 -3.71 -2.73 -9.64
N ASN A 111 -3.67 -3.47 -10.75
CA ASN A 111 -2.58 -4.41 -11.07
C ASN A 111 -1.22 -3.70 -11.22
N GLU A 112 -1.25 -2.49 -11.78
CA GLU A 112 -0.05 -1.69 -12.00
C GLU A 112 0.43 -1.07 -10.68
N LEU A 113 -0.50 -0.62 -9.84
CA LEU A 113 -0.21 -0.15 -8.48
C LEU A 113 0.35 -1.29 -7.59
N ASP A 114 -0.21 -2.49 -7.69
CA ASP A 114 0.31 -3.67 -6.98
C ASP A 114 1.73 -4.03 -7.44
N SER A 115 2.05 -3.81 -8.72
CA SER A 115 3.42 -3.95 -9.23
C SER A 115 4.38 -2.93 -8.61
N VAL A 116 3.94 -1.68 -8.40
CA VAL A 116 4.73 -0.64 -7.73
C VAL A 116 4.99 -1.04 -6.27
N ILE A 117 3.95 -1.46 -5.54
CA ILE A 117 4.05 -1.94 -4.15
C ILE A 117 5.01 -3.13 -4.06
N TYR A 118 4.86 -4.12 -4.97
CA TYR A 118 5.72 -5.29 -5.02
C TYR A 118 7.19 -4.93 -5.25
N LYS A 119 7.49 -4.03 -6.20
CA LYS A 119 8.86 -3.58 -6.48
C LYS A 119 9.46 -2.83 -5.29
N SER A 120 8.68 -1.95 -4.67
CA SER A 120 9.11 -1.21 -3.47
C SER A 120 9.42 -2.18 -2.33
N ASN A 121 8.51 -3.09 -2.02
CA ASN A 121 8.69 -4.09 -0.97
C ASN A 121 9.89 -5.01 -1.25
N THR A 122 10.04 -5.50 -2.49
CA THR A 122 11.17 -6.36 -2.86
C THR A 122 12.51 -5.62 -2.74
N GLY A 123 12.54 -4.34 -3.14
CA GLY A 123 13.73 -3.49 -2.98
C GLY A 123 14.12 -3.31 -1.52
N ILE A 124 13.14 -3.09 -0.63
CA ILE A 124 13.35 -2.96 0.82
C ILE A 124 13.86 -4.29 1.41
N LEU A 125 13.21 -5.41 1.13
CA LEU A 125 13.54 -6.70 1.74
C LEU A 125 14.87 -7.31 1.23
N THR A 126 15.27 -6.97 0.00
CA THR A 126 16.46 -7.54 -0.64
C THR A 126 17.75 -6.79 -0.28
N HIS A 127 17.67 -5.49 -0.01
CA HIS A 127 18.85 -4.66 0.26
C HIS A 127 19.04 -4.34 1.73
N ASP A 128 20.21 -3.81 2.07
CA ASP A 128 20.51 -3.37 3.43
C ASP A 128 19.67 -2.13 3.77
N LEU A 129 19.07 -2.08 4.95
CA LEU A 129 18.16 -1.01 5.35
C LEU A 129 18.84 0.36 5.49
N ARG A 130 20.18 0.39 5.60
CA ARG A 130 20.98 1.64 5.66
C ARG A 130 21.23 2.27 4.29
N ASN A 131 20.61 1.75 3.24
CA ASN A 131 20.73 2.26 1.88
C ASN A 131 19.94 3.57 1.74
N SER A 132 20.50 4.51 0.97
CA SER A 132 19.97 5.87 0.81
C SER A 132 18.60 5.94 0.10
N TRP A 133 18.15 4.85 -0.53
CA TRP A 133 16.90 4.81 -1.29
C TRP A 133 15.75 4.10 -0.56
N ILE A 134 15.98 3.52 0.61
CA ILE A 134 14.96 2.75 1.35
C ILE A 134 13.78 3.65 1.71
N ASP A 135 14.04 4.85 2.22
CA ASP A 135 12.98 5.82 2.55
C ASP A 135 12.15 6.20 1.33
N ASN A 136 12.80 6.34 0.16
CA ASN A 136 12.13 6.63 -1.09
C ASN A 136 11.23 5.47 -1.55
N LEU A 137 11.64 4.22 -1.32
CA LEU A 137 10.81 3.04 -1.61
C LEU A 137 9.59 2.98 -0.67
N TYR A 138 9.75 3.32 0.62
CA TYR A 138 8.61 3.43 1.54
C TYR A 138 7.64 4.53 1.13
N MET A 139 8.16 5.71 0.76
CA MET A 139 7.34 6.81 0.25
C MET A 139 6.58 6.40 -1.02
N LEU A 140 7.27 5.73 -1.95
CA LEU A 140 6.66 5.26 -3.19
C LEU A 140 5.57 4.21 -2.95
N MET A 141 5.81 3.30 -1.99
CA MET A 141 4.81 2.33 -1.55
C MET A 141 3.58 3.04 -0.98
N GLY A 142 3.75 4.02 -0.09
CA GLY A 142 2.65 4.82 0.45
C GLY A 142 1.84 5.55 -0.63
N LYS A 143 2.52 6.17 -1.60
CA LYS A 143 1.86 6.77 -2.76
C LYS A 143 1.04 5.74 -3.54
N ALA A 144 1.57 4.55 -3.75
CA ALA A 144 0.85 3.50 -4.47
C ALA A 144 -0.42 3.07 -3.72
N TYR A 145 -0.38 2.92 -2.40
CA TYR A 145 -1.59 2.66 -1.59
C TYR A 145 -2.62 3.80 -1.68
N TYR A 146 -2.15 5.06 -1.64
CA TYR A 146 -3.00 6.23 -1.81
C TYR A 146 -3.73 6.22 -3.18
N PHE A 147 -3.01 6.01 -4.27
CA PHE A 147 -3.61 5.93 -5.62
C PHE A 147 -4.46 4.67 -5.83
N ARG A 148 -4.25 3.63 -5.03
CA ARG A 148 -5.09 2.43 -5.00
C ARG A 148 -6.42 2.66 -4.29
N ASN A 149 -6.60 3.85 -3.69
CA ASN A 149 -7.76 4.22 -2.88
C ASN A 149 -8.04 3.22 -1.75
N ASP A 150 -6.96 2.64 -1.18
CA ASP A 150 -7.01 1.67 -0.09
C ASP A 150 -6.51 2.38 1.18
N LEU A 151 -7.37 3.24 1.72
CA LEU A 151 -7.09 4.09 2.86
C LEU A 151 -7.40 3.33 4.16
N ASP A 152 -6.55 3.47 5.17
CA ASP A 152 -6.78 2.86 6.48
C ASP A 152 -8.07 3.43 7.08
N SER A 153 -8.97 2.54 7.52
CA SER A 153 -10.35 2.86 7.95
C SER A 153 -10.45 3.01 9.46
#